data_AF-A0A2L2U2A6-F1
#
_entry.id   AF-A0A2L2U2A6-F1
#
_cell.length_a   1.000
_cell.length_b   1.000
_cell.length_c   1.000
_cell.angle_alpha   90.00
_cell.angle_beta   90.00
_cell.angle_gamma   90.00
#
_symmetry.space_group_name_H-M   'P 1'
#
loop_
_entity.id
_entity.type
_entity.pdbx_description
1 polymer ?
#
loop_
_entity_poly.entity_id
_entity_poly.type
_entity_poly.pdbx_seq_one_letter_code
_entity_poly.pdbx_strand_id
1 'polypeptide(L)'
;MTPPTANLNLDVEAISGICGSISIACWVVVFSPQIIQNFQRGSADALSIQFIIVWLLGDVFNILGAVLQGVLPTMIILAIYYTIADIVLLCQCFYYRGFTWRDAPTPAPKPTTPAPGEPNERTGLIAHDDRRGSDWSGLSPAVPHIAEDAAPRTPTVLQTIVWNTIIVLMVIAAGVVGWFLGQKASHGEDDGDSNVGGEDSLHFSLSGQIFGYLCTVAYIASRLPQLILNWRRKTTDGLSMLFFLFACLGNITYVLSIFAYDPKCKHDECKPGEARHIYGKYILVNLSWLAGSLVTLFLDLGVFAQYFMYSKPETVATPTRRRISDNVVEEDEYDNESGDEDSWDQRPLLQRGDSVYHP
;
A
#
# COMPACT_ATOMS: atom_id res chain seq x y z
N MET A 1 50.64 -10.76 -15.69
CA MET A 1 50.32 -9.65 -14.76
C MET A 1 48.81 -9.62 -14.64
N THR A 2 48.29 -10.21 -13.57
CA THR A 2 46.88 -10.08 -13.19
C THR A 2 46.61 -8.63 -12.82
N PRO A 3 45.51 -8.00 -13.29
CA PRO A 3 45.16 -6.67 -12.84
C PRO A 3 45.01 -6.70 -11.30
N PRO A 4 45.40 -5.64 -10.58
CA PRO A 4 45.17 -5.58 -9.16
C PRO A 4 43.66 -5.73 -8.94
N THR A 5 43.27 -6.72 -8.16
CA THR A 5 41.93 -6.78 -7.59
C THR A 5 41.77 -5.51 -6.77
N ALA A 6 41.09 -4.52 -7.34
CA ALA A 6 40.59 -3.39 -6.58
C ALA A 6 39.75 -4.01 -5.46
N ASN A 7 40.28 -3.99 -4.24
CA ASN A 7 39.49 -4.32 -3.07
C ASN A 7 38.28 -3.38 -3.17
N LEU A 8 37.08 -3.94 -3.30
CA LEU A 8 35.83 -3.22 -3.10
C LEU A 8 35.79 -2.78 -1.63
N ASN A 9 36.61 -1.79 -1.27
CA ASN A 9 36.31 -0.94 -0.13
C ASN A 9 35.09 -0.15 -0.59
N LEU A 10 33.91 -0.71 -0.31
CA LEU A 10 32.67 0.06 -0.36
C LEU A 10 32.86 1.19 0.65
N ASP A 11 33.33 2.34 0.16
CA ASP A 11 33.42 3.53 0.98
C ASP A 11 32.04 3.82 1.56
N VAL A 12 32.03 4.34 2.78
CA VAL A 12 30.80 4.69 3.50
C VAL A 12 29.92 5.62 2.66
N GLU A 13 30.55 6.49 1.87
CA GLU A 13 29.91 7.34 0.86
C GLU A 13 29.18 6.54 -0.24
N ALA A 14 29.76 5.47 -0.75
CA ALA A 14 29.13 4.61 -1.74
C ALA A 14 27.91 3.87 -1.15
N ILE A 15 28.01 3.40 0.09
CA ILE A 15 26.90 2.76 0.80
C ILE A 15 25.76 3.76 0.98
N SER A 16 26.06 4.97 1.46
CA SER A 16 25.06 6.04 1.63
C SER A 16 24.38 6.39 0.31
N GLY A 17 25.17 6.57 -0.77
CA GLY A 17 24.64 6.90 -2.08
C GLY A 17 23.76 5.80 -2.68
N ILE A 18 24.16 4.54 -2.58
CA ILE A 18 23.35 3.40 -3.06
C ILE A 18 22.05 3.30 -2.26
N CYS A 19 22.13 3.38 -0.93
CA CYS A 19 20.96 3.35 -0.05
C CYS A 19 20.01 4.52 -0.34
N GLY A 20 20.52 5.73 -0.52
CA GLY A 20 19.74 6.91 -0.88
C GLY A 20 19.05 6.75 -2.24
N SER A 21 19.75 6.19 -3.24
CA SER A 21 19.17 5.97 -4.57
C SER A 21 18.09 4.87 -4.58
N ILE A 22 18.29 3.77 -3.86
CA ILE A 22 17.26 2.73 -3.66
C ILE A 22 16.05 3.32 -2.94
N SER A 23 16.26 4.17 -1.94
CA SER A 23 15.18 4.85 -1.23
C SER A 23 14.32 5.67 -2.20
N ILE A 24 14.95 6.53 -3.01
CA ILE A 24 14.24 7.33 -4.03
C ILE A 24 13.47 6.42 -5.00
N ALA A 25 14.09 5.35 -5.49
CA ALA A 25 13.43 4.41 -6.40
C ALA A 25 12.17 3.76 -5.76
N CYS A 26 12.24 3.37 -4.49
CA CYS A 26 11.10 2.84 -3.75
C CYS A 26 9.97 3.87 -3.63
N TRP A 27 10.31 5.10 -3.27
CA TRP A 27 9.33 6.17 -3.10
C TRP A 27 8.67 6.64 -4.40
N VAL A 28 9.38 6.56 -5.53
CA VAL A 28 8.80 6.86 -6.85
C VAL A 28 7.71 5.87 -7.24
N VAL A 29 7.79 4.61 -6.80
CA VAL A 29 6.80 3.57 -7.16
C VAL A 29 5.82 3.25 -6.04
N VAL A 30 6.00 3.83 -4.85
CA VAL A 30 5.33 3.41 -3.61
C VAL A 30 3.81 3.39 -3.77
N PHE A 31 3.20 4.41 -4.37
CA PHE A 31 1.75 4.53 -4.48
C PHE A 31 1.14 3.65 -5.57
N SER A 32 1.93 3.20 -6.55
CA SER A 32 1.42 2.49 -7.73
C SER A 32 0.66 1.21 -7.38
N PRO A 33 1.15 0.31 -6.49
CA PRO A 33 0.44 -0.92 -6.14
C PRO A 33 -0.96 -0.66 -5.57
N GLN A 34 -1.12 0.35 -4.72
CA GLN A 34 -2.40 0.65 -4.10
C GLN A 34 -3.39 1.28 -5.09
N ILE A 35 -2.91 2.22 -5.93
CA ILE A 35 -3.73 2.84 -6.98
C ILE A 35 -4.23 1.76 -7.96
N ILE A 36 -3.35 0.84 -8.38
CA ILE A 36 -3.68 -0.26 -9.28
C ILE A 36 -4.66 -1.23 -8.61
N GLN A 37 -4.45 -1.58 -7.34
CA GLN A 37 -5.33 -2.51 -6.64
C GLN A 37 -6.74 -1.93 -6.43
N ASN A 38 -6.86 -0.65 -6.11
CA ASN A 38 -8.15 0.04 -6.04
C ASN A 38 -8.89 -0.03 -7.39
N PHE A 39 -8.17 0.22 -8.48
CA PHE A 39 -8.73 0.18 -9.82
C PHE A 39 -9.17 -1.24 -10.22
N GLN A 40 -8.33 -2.25 -10.00
CA GLN A 40 -8.63 -3.65 -10.32
C GLN A 40 -9.80 -4.21 -9.50
N ARG A 41 -9.91 -3.81 -8.22
CA ARG A 41 -11.01 -4.26 -7.35
C ARG A 41 -12.31 -3.49 -7.58
N GLY A 42 -12.24 -2.29 -8.17
CA GLY A 42 -13.39 -1.38 -8.25
C GLY A 42 -13.91 -0.94 -6.86
N SER A 43 -13.07 -1.03 -5.82
CA SER A 43 -13.38 -0.63 -4.45
C SER A 43 -12.12 -0.15 -3.75
N ALA A 44 -12.27 0.94 -2.99
CA ALA A 44 -11.23 1.51 -2.13
C ALA A 44 -11.54 1.28 -0.63
N ASP A 45 -12.36 0.28 -0.31
CA ASP A 45 -12.80 0.07 1.08
C ASP A 45 -11.65 -0.24 2.03
N ALA A 46 -10.56 -0.82 1.55
CA ALA A 46 -9.46 -1.30 2.38
C ALA A 46 -8.57 -0.19 2.97
N LEU A 47 -8.55 0.99 2.34
CA LEU A 47 -7.81 2.15 2.83
C LEU A 47 -8.70 3.00 3.72
N SER A 48 -8.14 3.50 4.82
CA SER A 48 -8.79 4.50 5.64
C SER A 48 -8.77 5.86 4.95
N ILE A 49 -9.91 6.51 4.85
CA ILE A 49 -9.98 7.88 4.32
C ILE A 49 -9.22 8.85 5.25
N GLN A 50 -9.29 8.61 6.56
CA GLN A 50 -8.58 9.42 7.56
C GLN A 50 -7.06 9.31 7.41
N PHE A 51 -6.56 8.11 7.07
CA PHE A 51 -5.15 7.91 6.75
C PHE A 51 -4.73 8.80 5.58
N ILE A 52 -5.48 8.80 4.48
CA ILE A 52 -5.14 9.57 3.27
C ILE A 52 -5.24 11.09 3.52
N ILE A 53 -6.29 11.56 4.20
CA ILE A 53 -6.47 13.01 4.46
C ILE A 53 -5.32 13.56 5.33
N VAL A 54 -4.96 12.85 6.40
CA VAL A 54 -3.88 13.29 7.29
C VAL A 54 -2.53 13.15 6.60
N TRP A 55 -2.35 12.15 5.73
CA TRP A 55 -1.15 12.02 4.91
C TRP A 55 -1.01 13.20 3.94
N LEU A 56 -2.06 13.53 3.18
CA LEU A 56 -2.07 14.66 2.26
C LEU A 56 -1.74 15.98 2.97
N LEU A 57 -2.23 16.17 4.20
CA LEU A 57 -1.87 17.32 5.01
C LEU A 57 -0.36 17.35 5.33
N GLY A 58 0.22 16.19 5.66
CA GLY A 58 1.66 16.03 5.83
C GLY A 58 2.44 16.37 4.56
N ASP A 59 1.98 15.93 3.40
CA ASP A 59 2.61 16.21 2.10
C ASP A 59 2.59 17.71 1.75
N VAL A 60 1.50 18.41 2.07
CA VAL A 60 1.44 19.87 1.95
C VAL A 60 2.48 20.54 2.85
N PHE A 61 2.61 20.12 4.11
CA PHE A 61 3.66 20.64 4.99
C PHE A 61 5.07 20.26 4.50
N ASN A 62 5.23 19.10 3.86
CA ASN A 62 6.49 18.68 3.28
C ASN A 62 6.92 19.60 2.14
N ILE A 63 6.00 19.95 1.22
CA ILE A 63 6.26 20.93 0.15
C ILE A 63 6.65 22.29 0.74
N LEU A 64 5.86 22.80 1.70
CA LEU A 64 6.12 24.09 2.32
C LEU A 64 7.49 24.10 3.02
N GLY A 65 7.80 23.06 3.78
CA GLY A 65 9.09 22.89 4.42
C GLY A 65 10.24 22.84 3.41
N ALA A 66 10.11 22.06 2.33
CA ALA A 66 11.11 21.93 1.28
C ALA A 66 11.39 23.27 0.58
N VAL A 67 10.34 23.99 0.19
CA VAL A 67 10.47 25.30 -0.49
C VAL A 67 11.09 26.34 0.43
N LEU A 68 10.64 26.42 1.70
CA LEU A 68 11.15 27.39 2.67
C LEU A 68 12.59 27.10 3.12
N GLN A 69 12.96 25.82 3.16
CA GLN A 69 14.31 25.37 3.48
C GLN A 69 15.27 25.52 2.29
N GLY A 70 14.75 25.70 1.06
CA GLY A 70 15.56 25.81 -0.16
C GLY A 70 16.27 24.51 -0.51
N VAL A 71 15.66 23.36 -0.22
CA VAL A 71 16.27 22.04 -0.53
C VAL A 71 16.37 21.81 -2.04
N LEU A 72 17.15 20.80 -2.43
CA LEU A 72 17.37 20.45 -3.84
C LEU A 72 16.05 20.34 -4.63
N PRO A 73 16.00 20.80 -5.89
CA PRO A 73 14.80 20.76 -6.71
C PRO A 73 14.18 19.36 -6.85
N THR A 74 15.01 18.31 -6.82
CA THR A 74 14.57 16.91 -6.87
C THR A 74 13.65 16.54 -5.70
N MET A 75 13.92 17.05 -4.49
CA MET A 75 13.10 16.79 -3.31
C MET A 75 11.75 17.52 -3.39
N ILE A 76 11.73 18.73 -3.97
CA ILE A 76 10.50 19.48 -4.22
C ILE A 76 9.63 18.74 -5.26
N ILE A 77 10.23 18.25 -6.34
CA ILE A 77 9.53 17.47 -7.37
C ILE A 77 8.92 16.20 -6.76
N LEU A 78 9.67 15.48 -5.91
CA LEU A 78 9.15 14.31 -5.21
C LEU A 78 7.98 14.64 -4.27
N ALA A 79 8.07 15.73 -3.50
CA ALA A 79 6.98 16.15 -2.61
C ALA A 79 5.71 16.53 -3.38
N ILE A 80 5.84 17.19 -4.54
CA ILE A 80 4.72 17.46 -5.45
C ILE A 80 4.13 16.16 -6.00
N TYR A 81 4.99 15.22 -6.42
CA TYR A 81 4.57 13.92 -6.91
C TYR A 81 3.75 13.15 -5.86
N TYR A 82 4.18 13.12 -4.60
CA TYR A 82 3.42 12.46 -3.51
C TYR A 82 2.07 13.11 -3.28
N THR A 83 2.03 14.45 -3.25
CA THR A 83 0.77 15.20 -3.11
C THR A 83 -0.23 14.86 -4.21
N ILE A 84 0.25 14.72 -5.46
CA ILE A 84 -0.61 14.31 -6.58
C ILE A 84 -1.09 12.86 -6.41
N ALA A 85 -0.21 11.94 -6.00
CA ALA A 85 -0.57 10.55 -5.77
C ALA A 85 -1.62 10.40 -4.65
N ASP A 86 -1.49 11.15 -3.57
CA ASP A 86 -2.44 11.22 -2.46
C ASP A 86 -3.80 11.75 -2.93
N ILE A 87 -3.82 12.80 -3.77
CA ILE A 87 -5.06 13.31 -4.38
C ILE A 87 -5.70 12.23 -5.26
N VAL A 88 -4.93 11.50 -6.06
CA VAL A 88 -5.46 10.41 -6.90
C VAL A 88 -6.08 9.31 -6.03
N LEU A 89 -5.41 8.88 -4.96
CA LEU A 89 -5.94 7.89 -4.01
C LEU A 89 -7.20 8.39 -3.31
N LEU A 90 -7.23 9.65 -2.89
CA LEU A 90 -8.39 10.26 -2.26
C LEU A 90 -9.58 10.35 -3.23
N CYS A 91 -9.32 10.74 -4.48
CA CYS A 91 -10.32 10.75 -5.55
C CYS A 91 -10.87 9.34 -5.81
N GLN A 92 -10.03 8.30 -5.85
CA GLN A 92 -10.51 6.92 -5.95
C GLN A 92 -11.39 6.54 -4.76
N CYS A 93 -11.02 6.94 -3.54
CA CYS A 93 -11.83 6.67 -2.35
C CYS A 93 -13.22 7.30 -2.47
N PHE A 94 -13.31 8.56 -2.87
CA PHE A 94 -14.60 9.23 -3.06
C PHE A 94 -15.39 8.69 -4.27
N TYR A 95 -14.70 8.28 -5.34
CA TYR A 95 -15.35 7.72 -6.52
C TYR A 95 -16.01 6.37 -6.22
N TYR A 96 -15.32 5.45 -5.55
CA TYR A 96 -15.84 4.11 -5.27
C TYR A 96 -16.79 4.06 -4.07
N ARG A 97 -16.61 4.93 -3.08
CA ARG A 97 -17.35 4.90 -1.80
C ARG A 97 -18.44 5.97 -1.69
N GLY A 98 -18.42 6.97 -2.56
CA GLY A 98 -19.19 8.20 -2.40
C GLY A 98 -18.60 9.13 -1.33
N PHE A 99 -19.17 10.32 -1.19
CA PHE A 99 -18.68 11.36 -0.27
C PHE A 99 -19.05 11.05 1.18
N THR A 100 -18.33 10.12 1.80
CA THR A 100 -18.48 9.74 3.21
C THR A 100 -17.17 9.96 3.96
N TRP A 101 -17.22 10.74 5.04
CA TRP A 101 -16.04 11.12 5.84
C TRP A 101 -15.62 10.08 6.88
N ARG A 102 -16.40 9.00 7.01
CA ARG A 102 -16.17 7.94 7.99
C ARG A 102 -16.11 6.61 7.27
N ASP A 103 -15.12 5.82 7.65
CA ASP A 103 -15.06 4.42 7.30
C ASP A 103 -16.24 3.73 7.99
N ALA A 104 -17.26 3.35 7.22
CA ALA A 104 -18.42 2.63 7.70
C ALA A 104 -17.95 1.33 8.40
N PRO A 105 -18.56 0.97 9.53
CA PRO A 105 -18.46 -0.38 10.07
C PRO A 105 -18.82 -1.37 8.97
N THR A 106 -18.09 -2.49 8.92
CA THR A 106 -18.21 -3.59 7.96
C THR A 106 -19.62 -3.70 7.36
N PRO A 107 -19.80 -3.67 6.02
CA PRO A 107 -21.04 -4.18 5.46
C PRO A 107 -21.13 -5.64 5.93
N ALA A 108 -22.22 -6.01 6.61
CA ALA A 108 -22.53 -7.42 6.79
C ALA A 108 -22.35 -8.12 5.43
N PRO A 109 -21.81 -9.36 5.39
CA PRO A 109 -21.71 -10.09 4.14
C PRO A 109 -23.07 -9.98 3.45
N LYS A 110 -23.08 -9.43 2.22
CA LYS A 110 -24.31 -9.36 1.43
C LYS A 110 -24.93 -10.74 1.52
N PRO A 111 -26.22 -10.89 1.91
CA PRO A 111 -26.85 -12.20 1.90
C PRO A 111 -26.60 -12.75 0.51
N THR A 112 -25.89 -13.88 0.45
CA THR A 112 -25.67 -14.60 -0.79
C THR A 112 -27.07 -14.90 -1.30
N THR A 113 -27.57 -14.11 -2.25
CA THR A 113 -28.69 -14.57 -3.06
C THR A 113 -28.16 -15.87 -3.66
N PRO A 114 -28.76 -17.03 -3.34
CA PRO A 114 -28.22 -18.30 -3.80
C PRO A 114 -28.04 -18.19 -5.31
N ALA A 115 -26.85 -18.54 -5.80
CA ALA A 115 -26.66 -18.64 -7.24
C ALA A 115 -27.76 -19.57 -7.78
N PRO A 116 -28.37 -19.27 -8.95
CA PRO A 116 -29.40 -20.13 -9.49
C PRO A 116 -28.83 -21.53 -9.72
N GLY A 117 -29.12 -22.46 -8.79
CA GLY A 117 -28.55 -23.82 -8.77
C GLY A 117 -27.92 -24.27 -7.44
N GLU A 118 -27.79 -23.41 -6.42
CA GLU A 118 -27.35 -23.88 -5.10
C GLU A 118 -28.48 -24.65 -4.37
N PRO A 119 -28.21 -25.90 -3.92
CA PRO A 119 -29.23 -26.70 -3.25
C PRO A 119 -29.66 -26.05 -1.93
N ASN A 120 -30.93 -25.74 -1.79
CA ASN A 120 -31.55 -25.23 -0.57
C ASN A 120 -32.42 -26.30 0.11
N GLU A 121 -33.01 -25.99 1.27
CA GLU A 121 -33.92 -26.92 1.98
C GLU A 121 -35.17 -27.33 1.18
N ARG A 122 -35.45 -26.68 0.04
CA ARG A 122 -36.53 -27.05 -0.89
C ARG A 122 -36.07 -28.01 -1.99
N THR A 123 -34.79 -28.38 -2.02
CA THR A 123 -34.25 -29.28 -3.04
C THR A 123 -34.47 -30.74 -2.61
N GLY A 124 -35.37 -31.44 -3.30
CA GLY A 124 -35.72 -32.83 -3.00
C GLY A 124 -34.53 -33.79 -3.14
N LEU A 125 -34.31 -34.62 -2.12
CA LEU A 125 -33.15 -35.52 -1.99
C LEU A 125 -33.21 -36.76 -2.91
N ILE A 126 -34.20 -36.86 -3.80
CA ILE A 126 -34.37 -37.97 -4.74
C ILE A 126 -34.44 -37.41 -6.16
N ALA A 127 -33.39 -37.63 -6.93
CA ALA A 127 -33.41 -37.39 -8.37
C ALA A 127 -34.34 -38.42 -9.02
N HIS A 128 -35.55 -38.00 -9.36
CA HIS A 128 -36.40 -38.73 -10.28
C HIS A 128 -35.76 -38.59 -11.67
N ASP A 129 -35.26 -39.71 -12.19
CA ASP A 129 -34.64 -39.83 -13.51
C ASP A 129 -35.73 -39.80 -14.62
N ASP A 130 -36.53 -38.73 -14.61
CA ASP A 130 -37.63 -38.55 -15.53
C ASP A 130 -37.19 -37.69 -16.72
N ARG A 131 -36.96 -38.43 -17.81
CA ARG A 131 -37.06 -37.99 -19.20
C ARG A 131 -36.01 -36.98 -19.66
N ARG A 132 -35.06 -37.56 -20.39
CA ARG A 132 -34.32 -37.02 -21.55
C ARG A 132 -35.18 -36.09 -22.44
N GLY A 133 -35.41 -34.86 -21.98
CA GLY A 133 -35.91 -33.75 -22.77
C GLY A 133 -34.73 -33.18 -23.53
N SER A 134 -34.73 -33.35 -24.84
CA SER A 134 -33.77 -32.70 -25.72
C SER A 134 -33.91 -31.18 -25.59
N ASP A 135 -32.91 -30.52 -25.01
CA ASP A 135 -32.78 -29.06 -25.00
C ASP A 135 -32.47 -28.56 -26.41
N TRP A 136 -33.53 -28.26 -27.17
CA TRP A 136 -33.45 -27.57 -28.47
C TRP A 136 -33.41 -26.04 -28.33
N SER A 137 -33.34 -25.52 -27.10
CA SER A 137 -33.24 -24.08 -26.81
C SER A 137 -31.91 -23.46 -27.22
N GLY A 138 -30.86 -24.27 -27.46
CA GLY A 138 -29.54 -23.81 -27.93
C GLY A 138 -29.41 -23.54 -29.43
N LEU A 139 -30.48 -23.67 -30.22
CA LEU A 139 -30.47 -23.46 -31.68
C LEU A 139 -31.20 -22.19 -32.13
N SER A 140 -31.65 -21.35 -31.20
CA SER A 140 -32.29 -20.08 -31.55
C SER A 140 -31.22 -19.03 -31.87
N PRO A 141 -31.13 -18.50 -33.12
CA PRO A 141 -30.14 -17.47 -33.50
C PRO A 141 -30.32 -16.14 -32.76
N ALA A 142 -31.37 -16.02 -31.95
CA ALA A 142 -31.78 -14.79 -31.25
C ALA A 142 -31.40 -14.77 -29.76
N VAL A 143 -30.77 -15.81 -29.22
CA VAL A 143 -30.22 -15.79 -27.86
C VAL A 143 -28.73 -15.51 -27.96
N PRO A 144 -28.24 -14.33 -27.53
CA PRO A 144 -26.81 -14.12 -27.39
C PRO A 144 -26.30 -15.18 -26.41
N HIS A 145 -25.37 -16.01 -26.84
CA HIS A 145 -24.55 -16.77 -25.92
C HIS A 145 -23.76 -15.76 -25.09
N ILE A 146 -24.31 -15.39 -23.93
CA ILE A 146 -23.51 -14.83 -22.85
C ILE A 146 -22.61 -16.01 -22.46
N ALA A 147 -21.40 -16.03 -23.00
CA ALA A 147 -20.36 -16.85 -22.43
C ALA A 147 -20.35 -16.49 -20.94
N GLU A 148 -20.58 -17.44 -20.05
CA GLU A 148 -20.16 -17.27 -18.67
C GLU A 148 -18.67 -16.98 -18.75
N ASP A 149 -18.31 -15.71 -18.61
CA ASP A 149 -16.93 -15.29 -18.49
C ASP A 149 -16.35 -16.13 -17.37
N ALA A 150 -15.49 -17.07 -17.72
CA ALA A 150 -14.81 -17.93 -16.77
C ALA A 150 -14.21 -17.01 -15.71
N ALA A 151 -14.69 -17.14 -14.47
CA ALA A 151 -14.27 -16.28 -13.37
C ALA A 151 -12.73 -16.17 -13.39
N PRO A 152 -12.17 -14.96 -13.36
CA PRO A 152 -10.74 -14.76 -13.55
C PRO A 152 -9.98 -15.62 -12.53
N ARG A 153 -9.06 -16.47 -13.04
CA ARG A 153 -8.26 -17.37 -12.20
C ARG A 153 -7.51 -16.51 -11.18
N THR A 154 -7.81 -16.71 -9.90
CA THR A 154 -7.06 -16.04 -8.84
C THR A 154 -5.60 -16.51 -8.90
N PRO A 155 -4.62 -15.58 -8.90
CA PRO A 155 -3.23 -15.98 -8.92
C PRO A 155 -2.92 -16.77 -7.65
N THR A 156 -2.15 -17.85 -7.80
CA THR A 156 -1.74 -18.65 -6.64
C THR A 156 -0.89 -17.80 -5.69
N VAL A 157 -0.90 -18.13 -4.39
CA VAL A 157 -0.11 -17.40 -3.37
C VAL A 157 1.38 -17.36 -3.76
N LEU A 158 1.92 -18.50 -4.23
CA LEU A 158 3.30 -18.58 -4.69
C LEU A 158 3.56 -17.66 -5.90
N GLN A 159 2.66 -17.65 -6.89
CA GLN A 159 2.77 -16.77 -8.05
C GLN A 159 2.76 -15.29 -7.64
N THR A 160 1.93 -14.91 -6.67
CA THR A 160 1.89 -13.55 -6.12
C THR A 160 3.19 -13.20 -5.39
N ILE A 161 3.73 -14.10 -4.56
CA ILE A 161 5.01 -13.89 -3.87
C ILE A 161 6.16 -13.73 -4.87
N VAL A 162 6.23 -14.60 -5.88
CA VAL A 162 7.26 -14.54 -6.92
C VAL A 162 7.18 -13.22 -7.69
N TRP A 163 5.99 -12.81 -8.12
CA TRP A 163 5.81 -11.54 -8.83
C TRP A 163 6.19 -10.34 -7.97
N ASN A 164 5.75 -10.29 -6.72
CA ASN A 164 6.11 -9.21 -5.79
C ASN A 164 7.62 -9.16 -5.55
N THR A 165 8.27 -10.32 -5.42
CA THR A 165 9.72 -10.40 -5.22
C THR A 165 10.47 -9.88 -6.44
N ILE A 166 10.04 -10.25 -7.66
CA ILE A 166 10.62 -9.74 -8.91
C ILE A 166 10.50 -8.21 -8.98
N ILE A 167 9.32 -7.67 -8.67
CA ILE A 167 9.08 -6.23 -8.67
C ILE A 167 10.01 -5.50 -7.68
N VAL A 168 10.16 -6.02 -6.46
CA VAL A 168 11.07 -5.44 -5.45
C VAL A 168 12.52 -5.48 -5.93
N LEU A 169 12.98 -6.61 -6.49
CA LEU A 169 14.34 -6.73 -7.02
C LEU A 169 14.60 -5.77 -8.18
N MET A 170 13.61 -5.56 -9.06
CA MET A 170 13.73 -4.59 -10.16
C MET A 170 13.88 -3.16 -9.63
N VAL A 171 13.14 -2.79 -8.58
CA VAL A 171 13.24 -1.45 -7.97
C VAL A 171 14.59 -1.25 -7.30
N ILE A 172 15.10 -2.26 -6.59
CA ILE A 172 16.45 -2.22 -6.00
C ILE A 172 17.50 -2.08 -7.10
N ALA A 173 17.39 -2.87 -8.18
CA ALA A 173 18.30 -2.78 -9.31
C ALA A 173 18.24 -1.40 -10.00
N ALA A 174 17.05 -0.82 -10.15
CA ALA A 174 16.88 0.52 -10.69
C ALA A 174 17.55 1.59 -9.81
N GLY A 175 17.46 1.47 -8.48
CA GLY A 175 18.19 2.33 -7.54
C GLY A 175 19.72 2.19 -7.67
N VAL A 176 20.23 0.96 -7.72
CA VAL A 176 21.67 0.71 -7.91
C VAL A 176 22.16 1.29 -9.24
N VAL A 177 21.43 1.05 -10.33
CA VAL A 177 21.73 1.61 -11.65
C VAL A 177 21.65 3.14 -11.64
N GLY A 178 20.65 3.71 -10.97
CA GLY A 178 20.50 5.15 -10.80
C GLY A 178 21.71 5.79 -10.12
N TRP A 179 22.22 5.16 -9.06
CA TRP A 179 23.46 5.59 -8.41
C TRP A 179 24.68 5.47 -9.33
N PHE A 180 24.87 4.35 -10.03
CA PHE A 180 25.98 4.18 -10.97
C PHE A 180 25.97 5.21 -12.12
N LEU A 181 24.79 5.50 -12.68
CA LEU A 181 24.64 6.52 -13.72
C LEU A 181 24.92 7.92 -13.17
N GLY A 182 24.50 8.21 -11.93
CA GLY A 182 24.81 9.46 -11.24
C GLY A 182 26.31 9.66 -11.04
N GLN A 183 27.03 8.63 -10.57
CA GLN A 183 28.48 8.70 -10.42
C GLN A 183 29.20 8.93 -11.75
N LYS A 184 28.77 8.24 -12.81
CA LYS A 184 29.39 8.36 -14.14
C LYS A 184 29.15 9.74 -14.76
N ALA A 185 27.98 10.33 -14.54
CA ALA A 185 27.69 11.69 -14.99
C ALA A 185 28.57 12.71 -14.24
N SER A 186 28.72 12.56 -12.93
CA SER A 186 29.56 13.44 -12.10
C SER A 186 31.06 13.33 -12.42
N HIS A 187 31.55 12.18 -12.87
CA HIS A 187 32.94 12.02 -13.35
C HIS A 187 33.21 12.62 -14.75
N GLY A 188 32.18 13.07 -15.48
CA GLY A 188 32.32 13.69 -16.81
C GLY A 188 32.42 15.22 -16.82
N GLU A 189 32.07 15.86 -15.70
CA GLU A 189 32.18 17.31 -15.47
C GLU A 189 33.32 17.56 -14.46
N ASP A 190 34.54 17.68 -14.96
CA ASP A 190 35.59 18.45 -14.25
C ASP A 190 35.12 19.91 -14.22
N ASP A 191 35.13 20.52 -13.02
CA ASP A 191 34.60 21.85 -12.65
C ASP A 191 33.07 22.01 -12.58
N GLY A 192 32.45 21.53 -11.50
CA GLY A 192 31.07 21.91 -11.15
C GLY A 192 30.41 21.04 -10.09
N ASP A 193 30.70 21.34 -8.83
CA ASP A 193 29.96 20.98 -7.61
C ASP A 193 28.60 20.28 -7.83
N SER A 194 28.61 18.95 -7.89
CA SER A 194 27.40 18.12 -7.93
C SER A 194 27.52 16.92 -6.97
N ASN A 195 27.89 17.23 -5.71
CA ASN A 195 27.67 16.29 -4.62
C ASN A 195 26.16 16.15 -4.38
N VAL A 196 25.65 14.98 -4.73
CA VAL A 196 24.41 14.43 -4.19
C VAL A 196 24.65 14.18 -2.70
N GLY A 197 24.48 15.22 -1.88
CA GLY A 197 24.55 15.16 -0.42
C GLY A 197 25.79 15.82 0.19
N GLY A 198 25.62 17.09 0.61
CA GLY A 198 26.61 17.88 1.35
C GLY A 198 27.49 18.71 0.42
N GLU A 199 27.70 20.01 0.60
CA GLU A 199 27.88 20.70 1.87
C GLU A 199 27.52 22.19 1.88
N ASP A 200 27.11 22.82 0.78
CA ASP A 200 27.14 24.30 0.72
C ASP A 200 25.79 25.04 0.87
N SER A 201 24.69 24.39 1.29
CA SER A 201 23.40 25.10 1.44
C SER A 201 22.46 24.67 2.57
N LEU A 202 22.87 23.81 3.52
CA LEU A 202 22.04 23.52 4.70
C LEU A 202 22.10 24.66 5.73
N HIS A 203 21.49 25.80 5.38
CA HIS A 203 21.15 26.83 6.35
C HIS A 203 20.05 26.31 7.26
N PHE A 204 20.28 26.30 8.57
CA PHE A 204 19.23 25.95 9.53
C PHE A 204 18.11 26.98 9.44
N SER A 205 17.04 26.67 8.70
CA SER A 205 15.87 27.55 8.63
C SER A 205 14.89 27.12 9.72
N LEU A 206 14.57 28.05 10.62
CA LEU A 206 13.62 27.77 11.71
C LEU A 206 12.25 27.39 11.13
N SER A 207 11.82 28.08 10.07
CA SER A 207 10.57 27.80 9.36
C SER A 207 10.57 26.41 8.73
N GLY A 208 11.63 26.02 8.01
CA GLY A 208 11.76 24.69 7.41
C GLY A 208 11.74 23.58 8.46
N GLN A 209 12.38 23.79 9.61
CA GLN A 209 12.34 22.86 10.73
C GLN A 209 10.92 22.72 11.33
N ILE A 210 10.22 23.83 11.57
CA ILE A 210 8.84 23.80 12.07
C ILE A 210 7.94 22.99 11.12
N PHE A 211 7.97 23.28 9.82
CA PHE A 211 7.18 22.54 8.83
C PHE A 211 7.61 21.08 8.69
N GLY A 212 8.91 20.79 8.80
CA GLY A 212 9.42 19.42 8.84
C GLY A 212 8.89 18.61 10.03
N TYR A 213 8.82 19.20 11.23
CA TYR A 213 8.22 18.56 12.40
C TYR A 213 6.69 18.43 12.30
N LEU A 214 5.99 19.43 11.75
CA LEU A 214 4.55 19.34 11.50
C LEU A 214 4.22 18.21 10.51
N CYS A 215 4.99 18.12 9.43
CA CYS A 215 4.94 17.03 8.47
C CYS A 215 5.19 15.67 9.16
N THR A 216 6.23 15.59 9.98
CA THR A 216 6.56 14.38 10.75
C THR A 216 5.40 13.92 11.64
N VAL A 217 4.80 14.85 12.39
CA VAL A 217 3.65 14.56 13.25
C VAL A 217 2.45 14.09 12.42
N ALA A 218 2.16 14.75 11.29
CA ALA A 218 1.09 14.35 10.39
C ALA A 218 1.31 12.94 9.81
N TYR A 219 2.52 12.64 9.35
CA TYR A 219 2.86 11.30 8.84
C TYR A 219 2.71 10.22 9.90
N ILE A 220 3.16 10.45 11.13
CA ILE A 220 2.97 9.51 12.24
C ILE A 220 1.47 9.34 12.55
N ALA A 221 0.75 10.46 12.67
CA ALA A 221 -0.66 10.46 12.99
C ALA A 221 -1.49 9.76 11.92
N SER A 222 -1.12 9.85 10.64
CA SER A 222 -1.88 9.27 9.55
C SER A 222 -1.92 7.74 9.62
N ARG A 223 -0.86 7.07 10.10
CA ARG A 223 -0.79 5.60 10.22
C ARG A 223 -1.77 5.06 11.26
N LEU A 224 -2.06 5.81 12.32
CA LEU A 224 -2.92 5.37 13.41
C LEU A 224 -4.34 5.00 12.94
N PRO A 225 -5.06 5.83 12.15
CA PRO A 225 -6.32 5.45 11.54
C PRO A 225 -6.30 4.11 10.81
N GLN A 226 -5.26 3.81 10.03
CA GLN A 226 -5.20 2.55 9.30
C GLN A 226 -5.01 1.36 10.26
N LEU A 227 -4.14 1.48 11.26
CA LEU A 227 -3.96 0.44 12.29
C LEU A 227 -5.27 0.19 13.05
N ILE A 228 -5.97 1.26 13.42
CA ILE A 228 -7.26 1.18 14.11
C ILE A 228 -8.31 0.55 13.20
N LEU A 229 -8.34 0.91 11.91
CA LEU A 229 -9.29 0.38 10.94
C LEU A 229 -9.10 -1.13 10.77
N ASN A 230 -7.87 -1.57 10.54
CA ASN A 230 -7.51 -2.99 10.45
C ASN A 230 -7.88 -3.73 11.74
N TRP A 231 -7.62 -3.13 12.90
CA TRP A 231 -7.96 -3.73 14.19
C TRP A 231 -9.46 -3.84 14.44
N ARG A 232 -10.26 -2.87 14.00
CA ARG A 232 -11.72 -2.89 14.10
C ARG A 232 -12.35 -3.90 13.14
N ARG A 233 -11.84 -3.99 11.91
CA ARG A 233 -12.39 -4.87 10.87
C ARG A 233 -11.91 -6.31 10.98
N LYS A 234 -10.81 -6.58 11.68
CA LYS A 234 -10.19 -7.92 11.80
C LYS A 234 -9.83 -8.54 10.45
N THR A 235 -9.56 -7.69 9.45
CA THR A 235 -9.11 -8.09 8.12
C THR A 235 -8.24 -6.98 7.53
N THR A 236 -7.32 -7.37 6.67
CA THR A 236 -6.52 -6.48 5.81
C THR A 236 -6.86 -6.68 4.32
N ASP A 237 -8.02 -7.28 4.02
CA ASP A 237 -8.42 -7.61 2.65
C ASP A 237 -8.57 -6.36 1.79
N GLY A 238 -7.84 -6.35 0.66
CA GLY A 238 -7.82 -5.24 -0.28
C GLY A 238 -6.76 -4.18 -0.01
N LEU A 239 -6.02 -4.29 1.08
CA LEU A 239 -4.87 -3.43 1.35
C LEU A 239 -3.66 -3.94 0.56
N SER A 240 -2.93 -3.04 -0.08
CA SER A 240 -1.75 -3.41 -0.86
C SER A 240 -0.56 -3.62 0.07
N MET A 241 -0.16 -4.87 0.31
CA MET A 241 1.04 -5.16 1.08
C MET A 241 2.30 -4.61 0.41
N LEU A 242 2.29 -4.51 -0.93
CA LEU A 242 3.42 -4.00 -1.69
C LEU A 242 3.64 -2.49 -1.49
N PHE A 243 2.55 -1.72 -1.26
CA PHE A 243 2.62 -0.31 -0.88
C PHE A 243 3.39 -0.12 0.42
N PHE A 244 3.00 -0.83 1.48
CA PHE A 244 3.69 -0.78 2.78
C PHE A 244 5.10 -1.36 2.70
N LEU A 245 5.33 -2.35 1.84
CA LEU A 245 6.66 -2.92 1.64
C LEU A 245 7.64 -1.91 1.06
N PHE A 246 7.20 -1.17 0.03
CA PHE A 246 8.01 -0.10 -0.55
C PHE A 246 8.22 1.06 0.41
N ALA A 247 7.20 1.43 1.21
CA ALA A 247 7.35 2.44 2.26
C ALA A 247 8.39 2.00 3.31
N CYS A 248 8.34 0.75 3.77
CA CYS A 248 9.31 0.20 4.72
C CYS A 248 10.72 0.14 4.11
N LEU A 249 10.87 -0.39 2.90
CA LEU A 249 12.17 -0.50 2.22
C LEU A 249 12.77 0.90 1.96
N GLY A 250 11.95 1.85 1.51
CA GLY A 250 12.34 3.24 1.30
C GLY A 250 12.77 3.93 2.59
N ASN A 251 12.04 3.75 3.69
CA ASN A 251 12.39 4.28 5.01
C ASN A 251 13.66 3.64 5.57
N ILE A 252 13.82 2.32 5.48
CA ILE A 252 15.04 1.62 5.95
C ILE A 252 16.26 2.13 5.19
N THR A 253 16.20 2.15 3.86
CA THR A 253 17.33 2.59 3.04
C THR A 253 17.60 4.09 3.18
N TYR A 254 16.58 4.92 3.40
CA TYR A 254 16.76 6.34 3.73
C TYR A 254 17.49 6.55 5.06
N VAL A 255 17.04 5.87 6.13
CA VAL A 255 17.65 5.93 7.45
C VAL A 255 19.11 5.45 7.40
N LEU A 256 19.37 4.35 6.68
CA LEU A 256 20.72 3.86 6.46
C LEU A 256 21.59 4.88 5.71
N SER A 257 21.05 5.58 4.71
CA SER A 257 21.81 6.60 3.98
C SER A 257 22.24 7.77 4.86
N ILE A 258 21.39 8.21 5.78
CA ILE A 258 21.69 9.27 6.74
C ILE A 258 22.74 8.82 7.76
N PHE A 259 22.62 7.61 8.30
CA PHE A 259 23.60 7.10 9.27
C PHE A 259 24.94 6.73 8.63
N ALA A 260 24.95 6.35 7.36
CA ALA A 260 26.16 6.11 6.57
C ALA A 260 26.75 7.42 6.00
N TYR A 261 26.48 8.57 6.61
CA TYR A 261 27.08 9.84 6.20
C TYR A 261 28.52 9.96 6.71
N ASP A 262 29.46 10.20 5.80
CA ASP A 262 30.86 10.47 6.13
C ASP A 262 31.12 11.99 6.16
N PRO A 263 31.47 12.58 7.32
CA PRO A 263 31.70 14.02 7.44
C PRO A 263 33.01 14.42 6.76
N LYS A 264 32.94 15.20 5.67
CA LYS A 264 34.11 15.75 5.00
C LYS A 264 34.65 16.93 5.81
N CYS A 265 35.96 16.93 6.05
CA CYS A 265 36.63 18.02 6.76
C CYS A 265 37.24 18.99 5.76
N LYS A 266 37.32 20.27 6.15
CA LYS A 266 37.89 21.35 5.30
C LYS A 266 39.38 21.16 4.99
N HIS A 267 40.05 20.28 5.72
CA HIS A 267 41.44 19.87 5.52
C HIS A 267 41.49 18.33 5.48
N ASP A 268 42.49 17.77 4.78
CA ASP A 268 42.70 16.32 4.63
C ASP A 268 42.75 15.55 5.97
N GLU A 269 43.05 16.24 7.07
CA GLU A 269 42.96 15.72 8.43
C GLU A 269 42.00 16.55 9.30
N CYS A 270 40.98 15.89 9.85
CA CYS A 270 40.05 16.50 10.80
C CYS A 270 40.73 16.79 12.14
N LYS A 271 40.43 17.95 12.76
CA LYS A 271 40.82 18.18 14.16
C LYS A 271 40.07 17.23 15.09
N PRO A 272 40.64 16.85 16.25
CA PRO A 272 39.95 16.01 17.22
C PRO A 272 38.63 16.65 17.66
N GLY A 273 37.51 15.99 17.34
CA GLY A 273 36.15 16.45 17.66
C GLY A 273 35.43 17.24 16.57
N GLU A 274 36.12 17.66 15.50
CA GLU A 274 35.51 18.40 14.38
C GLU A 274 34.55 17.53 13.57
N ALA A 275 34.99 16.32 13.19
CA ALA A 275 34.15 15.34 12.49
C ALA A 275 32.85 15.00 13.26
N ARG A 276 32.96 14.83 14.59
CA ARG A 276 31.80 14.56 15.46
C ARG A 276 30.83 15.74 15.50
N HIS A 277 31.34 16.98 15.45
CA HIS A 277 30.50 18.17 15.43
C HIS A 277 29.77 18.34 14.10
N ILE A 278 30.46 18.11 12.97
CA ILE A 278 29.88 18.15 11.62
C ILE A 278 28.78 17.09 11.50
N TYR A 279 29.10 15.84 11.86
CA TYR A 279 28.13 14.74 11.88
C TYR A 279 26.94 15.05 12.80
N GLY A 280 27.19 15.55 14.01
CA GLY A 280 26.13 15.93 14.96
C GLY A 280 25.21 17.01 14.41
N LYS A 281 25.76 18.03 13.76
CA LYS A 281 24.96 19.07 13.08
C LYS A 281 24.14 18.50 11.93
N TYR A 282 24.74 17.62 11.13
CA TYR A 282 24.05 16.93 10.03
C TYR A 282 22.86 16.11 10.53
N ILE A 283 23.04 15.30 11.57
CA ILE A 283 21.95 14.52 12.18
C ILE A 283 20.88 15.45 12.77
N LEU A 284 21.28 16.54 13.43
CA LEU A 284 20.34 17.48 14.05
C LEU A 284 19.47 18.19 13.00
N VAL A 285 20.07 18.58 11.86
CA VAL A 285 19.28 19.14 10.75
C VAL A 285 18.31 18.09 10.24
N ASN A 286 18.76 16.86 9.99
CA ASN A 286 17.93 15.78 9.47
C ASN A 286 16.98 15.13 10.49
N LEU A 287 16.92 15.62 11.73
CA LEU A 287 16.28 14.93 12.84
C LEU A 287 14.76 14.78 12.66
N SER A 288 14.08 15.78 12.09
CA SER A 288 12.65 15.71 11.82
C SER A 288 12.34 14.56 10.84
N TRP A 289 13.04 14.53 9.70
CA TRP A 289 12.91 13.47 8.69
C TRP A 289 13.29 12.08 9.23
N LEU A 290 14.35 12.00 10.04
CA LEU A 290 14.78 10.76 10.69
C LEU A 290 13.72 10.24 11.67
N ALA A 291 13.17 11.12 12.50
CA ALA A 291 12.10 10.78 13.44
C ALA A 291 10.84 10.31 12.71
N GLY A 292 10.42 11.03 11.66
CA GLY A 292 9.30 10.63 10.81
C GLY A 292 9.52 9.26 10.19
N SER A 293 10.68 9.02 9.60
CA SER A 293 10.99 7.75 8.91
C SER A 293 11.04 6.57 9.88
N LEU A 294 11.68 6.72 11.05
CA LEU A 294 11.81 5.64 12.03
C LEU A 294 10.47 5.28 12.69
N VAL A 295 9.68 6.29 13.10
CA VAL A 295 8.40 6.03 13.75
C VAL A 295 7.37 5.50 12.76
N THR A 296 7.32 6.04 11.54
CA THR A 296 6.42 5.50 10.50
C THR A 296 6.82 4.09 10.10
N LEU A 297 8.11 3.79 9.96
CA LEU A 297 8.61 2.43 9.73
C LEU A 297 8.09 1.47 10.81
N PHE A 298 8.18 1.84 12.09
CA PHE A 298 7.67 1.01 13.19
C PHE A 298 6.15 0.79 13.09
N LEU A 299 5.37 1.83 12.75
CA LEU A 299 3.92 1.71 12.59
C LEU A 299 3.55 0.87 11.35
N ASP A 300 4.28 1.01 10.25
CA ASP A 300 4.08 0.23 9.03
C ASP A 300 4.41 -1.26 9.26
N LEU A 301 5.42 -1.58 10.08
CA LEU A 301 5.66 -2.94 10.57
C LEU A 301 4.47 -3.47 11.41
N GLY A 302 3.76 -2.57 12.11
CA GLY A 302 2.50 -2.89 12.77
C GLY A 302 1.40 -3.33 11.79
N VAL A 303 1.31 -2.69 10.62
CA VAL A 303 0.39 -3.13 9.54
C VAL A 303 0.78 -4.52 9.02
N PHE A 304 2.07 -4.79 8.84
CA PHE A 304 2.53 -6.13 8.47
C PHE A 304 2.20 -7.18 9.53
N ALA A 305 2.38 -6.86 10.81
CA ALA A 305 1.97 -7.76 11.90
C ALA A 305 0.46 -8.04 11.84
N GLN A 306 -0.37 -7.03 11.57
CA GLN A 306 -1.82 -7.20 11.37
C GLN A 306 -2.13 -8.07 10.15
N TYR A 307 -1.40 -7.91 9.05
CA TYR A 307 -1.55 -8.75 7.86
C TYR A 307 -1.33 -10.23 8.20
N PHE A 308 -0.21 -10.58 8.85
CA PHE A 308 0.07 -11.97 9.20
C PHE A 308 -0.92 -12.52 10.23
N MET A 309 -1.39 -11.69 11.17
CA MET A 309 -2.35 -12.10 12.19
C MET A 309 -3.76 -12.34 11.64
N TYR A 310 -4.19 -11.55 10.65
CA TYR A 310 -5.51 -11.68 10.03
C TYR A 310 -5.51 -12.52 8.75
N SER A 311 -4.34 -12.94 8.26
CA SER A 311 -4.22 -13.93 7.20
C SER A 311 -4.72 -15.28 7.71
N LYS A 312 -5.93 -15.67 7.30
CA LYS A 312 -6.43 -17.01 7.58
C LYS A 312 -5.64 -18.00 6.70
N PRO A 313 -5.06 -19.08 7.24
CA PRO A 313 -4.57 -20.15 6.39
C PRO A 313 -5.79 -20.67 5.60
N GLU A 314 -5.66 -20.74 4.28
CA GLU A 314 -6.64 -21.47 3.48
C GLU A 314 -6.68 -22.89 4.03
N THR A 315 -7.70 -23.19 4.83
CA THR A 315 -8.08 -24.57 5.07
C THR A 315 -8.44 -25.11 3.71
N VAL A 316 -7.47 -25.78 3.10
CA VAL A 316 -7.63 -26.61 1.91
C VAL A 316 -8.89 -27.41 2.17
N ALA A 317 -9.99 -27.03 1.51
CA ALA A 317 -11.17 -27.84 1.41
C ALA A 317 -10.74 -29.08 0.64
N THR A 318 -10.19 -30.04 1.37
CA THR A 318 -9.91 -31.38 0.87
C THR A 318 -11.26 -31.88 0.38
N PRO A 319 -11.41 -32.27 -0.91
CA PRO A 319 -12.63 -32.86 -1.38
C PRO A 319 -12.70 -34.25 -0.72
N THR A 320 -13.18 -34.28 0.53
CA THR A 320 -13.31 -35.50 1.29
C THR A 320 -14.52 -36.20 0.71
N ARG A 321 -14.24 -37.06 -0.27
CA ARG A 321 -15.07 -38.14 -0.75
C ARG A 321 -15.90 -38.70 0.41
N ARG A 322 -17.23 -38.58 0.29
CA ARG A 322 -18.25 -39.26 1.11
C ARG A 322 -17.69 -40.55 1.73
N ARG A 323 -17.60 -40.60 3.06
CA ARG A 323 -17.90 -41.80 3.81
C ARG A 323 -18.98 -41.45 4.83
N ILE A 324 -20.13 -42.05 4.59
CA ILE A 324 -21.22 -42.23 5.53
C ILE A 324 -20.63 -42.99 6.74
N SER A 325 -20.74 -42.42 7.95
CA SER A 325 -21.08 -43.17 9.16
C SER A 325 -21.34 -42.23 10.34
N ASP A 326 -22.58 -42.31 10.81
CA ASP A 326 -23.05 -42.31 12.22
C ASP A 326 -23.03 -41.04 13.07
N ASN A 327 -24.25 -40.51 13.22
CA ASN A 327 -24.90 -39.94 14.42
C ASN A 327 -24.04 -39.62 15.65
N VAL A 328 -24.01 -38.35 16.05
CA VAL A 328 -24.32 -37.89 17.42
C VAL A 328 -25.06 -36.56 17.33
N VAL A 329 -26.22 -36.51 17.96
CA VAL A 329 -27.06 -35.35 18.23
C VAL A 329 -26.45 -34.59 19.39
N GLU A 330 -26.18 -33.29 19.24
CA GLU A 330 -26.24 -32.34 20.35
C GLU A 330 -26.96 -31.08 19.85
N GLU A 331 -28.18 -30.92 20.35
CA GLU A 331 -28.97 -29.69 20.34
C GLU A 331 -28.24 -28.64 21.18
N ASP A 332 -28.20 -27.39 20.72
CA ASP A 332 -28.22 -26.25 21.64
C ASP A 332 -29.10 -25.15 21.04
N GLU A 333 -30.01 -24.74 21.91
CA GLU A 333 -31.21 -23.93 21.74
C GLU A 333 -30.91 -22.44 22.00
N TYR A 334 -31.91 -21.58 21.75
CA TYR A 334 -32.04 -20.13 22.06
C TYR A 334 -31.45 -19.16 21.01
N ASP A 335 -32.13 -18.11 20.55
CA ASP A 335 -33.49 -17.60 20.80
C ASP A 335 -33.88 -16.68 19.64
N ASN A 336 -35.17 -16.70 19.30
CA ASN A 336 -35.77 -15.90 18.25
C ASN A 336 -36.55 -14.75 18.93
N GLU A 337 -36.02 -13.53 18.95
CA GLU A 337 -36.79 -12.34 19.31
C GLU A 337 -36.85 -11.35 18.14
N SER A 338 -38.08 -11.16 17.70
CA SER A 338 -38.61 -10.20 16.75
C SER A 338 -38.35 -8.74 17.16
N GLY A 339 -37.94 -7.92 16.20
CA GLY A 339 -37.96 -6.46 16.28
C GLY A 339 -38.05 -5.86 14.88
N ASP A 340 -39.27 -5.58 14.43
CA ASP A 340 -39.58 -4.80 13.24
C ASP A 340 -39.16 -3.33 13.46
N GLU A 341 -38.13 -2.85 12.75
CA GLU A 341 -37.90 -1.40 12.55
C GLU A 341 -37.32 -1.11 11.14
N ASP A 342 -38.18 -0.56 10.28
CA ASP A 342 -37.93 0.35 9.13
C ASP A 342 -36.60 0.24 8.36
N SER A 343 -36.50 -0.74 7.47
CA SER A 343 -35.48 -0.76 6.41
C SER A 343 -35.88 0.17 5.25
N TRP A 344 -35.33 1.38 5.24
CA TRP A 344 -35.39 2.30 4.10
C TRP A 344 -34.88 1.62 2.81
N ASP A 345 -35.75 1.48 1.81
CA ASP A 345 -35.47 0.81 0.54
C ASP A 345 -34.49 1.64 -0.33
N GLN A 346 -33.21 1.25 -0.33
CA GLN A 346 -32.09 1.97 -0.97
C GLN A 346 -31.94 1.71 -2.48
N ARG A 347 -32.97 1.19 -3.16
CA ARG A 347 -32.91 0.95 -4.61
C ARG A 347 -32.95 2.27 -5.41
N PRO A 348 -32.20 2.40 -6.52
CA PRO A 348 -32.29 3.55 -7.43
C PRO A 348 -33.73 3.78 -7.91
N LEU A 349 -34.16 5.05 -8.03
CA LEU A 349 -35.55 5.44 -8.29
C LEU A 349 -36.19 4.79 -9.54
N LEU A 350 -35.38 4.38 -10.53
CA LEU A 350 -35.85 3.72 -11.76
C LEU A 350 -36.17 2.23 -11.59
N GLN A 351 -35.91 1.64 -10.42
CA GLN A 351 -36.08 0.22 -10.13
C GLN A 351 -37.24 -0.07 -9.15
N ARG A 352 -37.94 0.97 -8.68
CA ARG A 352 -39.20 0.82 -7.95
C ARG A 352 -40.30 0.56 -8.97
N GLY A 353 -40.66 -0.71 -9.14
CA GLY A 353 -41.78 -1.15 -9.98
C GLY A 353 -43.16 -0.77 -9.43
N ASP A 354 -43.29 0.39 -8.80
CA ASP A 354 -44.52 0.88 -8.18
C ASP A 354 -45.36 1.61 -9.23
N SER A 355 -45.75 0.90 -10.28
CA SER A 355 -46.81 1.34 -11.20
C SER A 355 -47.89 0.27 -11.25
N VAL A 356 -48.72 0.24 -10.22
CA VAL A 356 -50.00 -0.47 -10.29
C VAL A 356 -50.96 0.40 -11.10
N TYR A 357 -51.05 0.13 -12.41
CA TYR A 357 -52.18 0.60 -13.22
C TYR A 357 -53.36 -0.34 -12.94
N HIS A 358 -54.39 0.17 -12.26
CA HIS A 358 -55.69 -0.49 -12.23
C HIS A 358 -56.50 -0.09 -13.49
N PRO A 359 -57.09 -1.05 -14.22
CA PRO A 359 -57.99 -0.79 -15.34
C PRO A 359 -59.33 -0.19 -14.92
#